data_AF-A0A2E6LI08-F1
#
_entry.id   AF-A0A2E6LI08-F1
#
_cell.length_a   1.000
_cell.length_b   1.000
_cell.length_c   1.000
_cell.angle_alpha   90.00
_cell.angle_beta   90.00
_cell.angle_gamma   90.00
#
_symmetry.space_group_name_H-M   'P 1'
#
loop_
_entity.id
_entity.type
_entity.pdbx_description
1 polymer ?
#
loop_
_entity_poly.entity_id
_entity_poly.type
_entity_poly.pdbx_seq_one_letter_code
_entity_poly.pdbx_strand_id
1 'polypeptide(L)'
;MKTFLDEISKKIISLNYQFEDIKIVVPNKRAISFFKKSLSNNLSKPQFSPEIISIEKFMEEMSGLKKIQRIDLLFYLYKIYKTDNIGDFNEFLRWANTALDDFDEIDFHLLNADDFFEYESSLARIEEWAKG
;
A
#
# COMPACT_ATOMS: atom_id res chain seq x y z
N MET A 1 -15.30 -8.84 26.19
CA MET A 1 -13.86 -8.46 26.14
C MET A 1 -13.78 -7.07 25.56
N LYS A 2 -13.03 -6.13 26.16
CA LYS A 2 -12.77 -4.83 25.52
C LYS A 2 -11.83 -5.06 24.34
N THR A 3 -12.21 -4.58 23.15
CA THR A 3 -11.33 -4.65 21.98
C THR A 3 -10.48 -3.39 21.87
N PHE A 4 -9.36 -3.47 21.15
CA PHE A 4 -8.54 -2.30 20.81
C PHE A 4 -9.39 -1.18 20.18
N LEU A 5 -10.30 -1.52 19.27
CA LEU A 5 -11.16 -0.53 18.61
C LEU A 5 -12.11 0.16 19.59
N ASP A 6 -12.59 -0.55 20.63
CA ASP A 6 -13.44 0.05 21.67
C ASP A 6 -12.67 1.02 22.55
N GLU A 7 -11.41 0.71 22.86
CA GLU A 7 -10.53 1.60 23.62
C GLU A 7 -10.23 2.89 22.84
N ILE A 8 -9.89 2.76 21.56
CA ILE A 8 -9.65 3.90 20.68
C ILE A 8 -10.93 4.72 20.49
N SER A 9 -12.08 4.07 20.26
CA SER A 9 -13.37 4.76 20.10
C SER A 9 -13.70 5.61 21.32
N LYS A 10 -13.55 5.05 22.54
CA LYS A 10 -13.76 5.80 23.79
C LYS A 10 -12.77 6.95 23.95
N LYS A 11 -11.49 6.73 23.60
CA LYS A 11 -10.47 7.78 23.65
C LYS A 11 -10.84 8.94 22.73
N ILE A 12 -11.25 8.67 21.49
CA ILE A 12 -11.66 9.72 20.54
C ILE A 12 -12.89 10.48 21.05
N ILE A 13 -13.91 9.77 21.55
CA ILE A 13 -15.09 10.41 22.16
C ILE A 13 -14.68 11.31 23.33
N SER A 14 -13.72 10.89 24.16
CA SER A 14 -13.26 11.66 25.33
C SER A 14 -12.48 12.93 24.98
N LEU A 15 -11.99 13.07 23.74
CA LEU A 15 -11.32 14.30 23.29
C LEU A 15 -12.29 15.47 23.11
N ASN A 16 -13.60 15.20 23.02
CA ASN A 16 -14.66 16.20 22.91
C ASN A 16 -14.52 17.18 21.72
N TYR A 17 -13.86 16.75 20.63
CA TYR A 17 -13.87 17.43 19.34
C TYR A 17 -15.19 17.18 18.60
N GLN A 18 -15.60 18.13 17.76
CA GLN A 18 -16.68 17.88 16.81
C GLN A 18 -16.23 16.82 15.81
N PHE A 19 -17.09 15.87 15.46
CA PHE A 19 -16.71 14.74 14.61
C PHE A 19 -16.40 15.20 13.18
N GLU A 20 -16.98 16.31 12.75
CA GLU A 20 -16.71 16.98 11.48
C GLU A 20 -15.26 17.48 11.37
N ASP A 21 -14.61 17.78 12.51
CA ASP A 21 -13.22 18.24 12.58
C ASP A 21 -12.21 17.09 12.70
N ILE A 22 -12.68 15.84 12.70
CA ILE A 22 -11.85 14.65 12.89
C ILE A 22 -11.84 13.81 11.61
N LYS A 23 -10.63 13.59 11.07
CA LYS A 23 -10.35 12.59 10.05
C LYS A 23 -9.59 11.42 10.68
N ILE A 24 -10.13 10.22 10.54
CA ILE A 24 -9.55 8.99 11.08
C ILE A 24 -9.02 8.16 9.91
N VAL A 25 -7.72 7.89 9.94
CA VAL A 25 -7.05 7.04 8.94
C VAL A 25 -6.89 5.63 9.50
N VAL A 26 -7.37 4.63 8.77
CA VAL A 26 -7.27 3.21 9.14
C VAL A 26 -6.44 2.41 8.14
N PRO A 27 -5.89 1.24 8.51
CA PRO A 27 -4.97 0.50 7.63
C PRO A 27 -5.61 0.02 6.31
N ASN A 28 -6.92 -0.28 6.32
CA ASN A 28 -7.61 -0.78 5.13
C ASN A 28 -9.12 -0.49 5.20
N LYS A 29 -9.81 -0.68 4.06
CA LYS A 29 -11.25 -0.39 3.94
C LYS A 29 -12.12 -1.26 4.86
N ARG A 30 -11.69 -2.48 5.20
CA ARG A 30 -12.44 -3.37 6.11
C ARG A 30 -12.48 -2.79 7.53
N ALA A 31 -11.37 -2.22 7.99
CA ALA A 31 -11.28 -1.59 9.31
C ALA A 31 -12.25 -0.42 9.51
N ILE A 32 -12.68 0.24 8.43
CA ILE A 32 -13.68 1.33 8.48
C ILE A 32 -14.99 0.83 9.10
N SER A 33 -15.52 -0.30 8.62
CA SER A 33 -16.79 -0.86 9.11
C SER A 33 -16.69 -1.30 10.57
N PHE A 34 -15.60 -1.98 10.93
CA PHE A 34 -15.36 -2.39 12.32
C PHE A 34 -15.23 -1.21 13.27
N PHE A 35 -14.50 -0.16 12.86
CA PHE A 35 -14.34 1.03 13.68
C PHE A 35 -15.64 1.82 13.79
N LYS A 36 -16.41 1.99 12.71
CA LYS A 36 -17.75 2.61 12.75
C LYS A 36 -18.68 1.89 13.72
N LYS A 37 -18.68 0.56 13.72
CA LYS A 37 -19.47 -0.25 14.65
C LYS A 37 -19.04 -0.04 16.10
N SER A 38 -17.74 -0.06 16.36
CA SER A 38 -17.19 0.19 17.70
C SER A 38 -17.52 1.61 18.18
N LEU A 39 -17.34 2.63 17.32
CA LEU A 39 -17.68 4.01 17.63
C LEU A 39 -19.17 4.14 17.96
N SER A 40 -20.05 3.61 17.11
CA SER A 40 -21.50 3.63 17.32
C SER A 40 -21.92 2.97 18.64
N ASN A 41 -21.31 1.85 19.02
CA ASN A 41 -21.63 1.15 20.27
C ASN A 41 -21.22 1.93 21.53
N ASN A 42 -20.27 2.86 21.40
CA ASN A 42 -19.75 3.66 22.51
C ASN A 42 -20.39 5.07 22.59
N LEU A 43 -21.20 5.44 21.61
CA LEU A 43 -21.94 6.71 21.60
C LEU A 43 -23.21 6.62 22.44
N SER A 44 -23.48 7.66 23.23
CA SER A 44 -24.70 7.77 24.04
C SER A 44 -25.91 8.27 23.26
N LYS A 45 -25.69 8.93 22.11
CA LYS A 45 -26.73 9.45 21.22
C LYS A 45 -26.30 9.31 19.76
N PRO A 46 -27.25 9.19 18.82
CA PRO A 46 -26.94 9.28 17.39
C PRO A 46 -26.31 10.63 17.04
N GLN A 47 -25.24 10.61 16.25
CA GLN A 47 -24.59 11.79 15.68
C GLN A 47 -23.91 11.43 14.36
N PHE A 48 -23.50 12.44 13.58
CA PHE A 48 -22.74 12.21 12.37
C PHE A 48 -21.40 11.55 12.68
N SER A 49 -20.99 10.58 11.85
CA SER A 49 -19.70 9.91 11.97
C SER A 49 -18.57 10.87 11.54
N PRO A 50 -17.38 10.80 12.16
CA PRO A 50 -16.22 11.45 11.59
C PRO A 50 -15.90 10.83 10.24
N GLU A 51 -15.08 11.51 9.44
CA GLU A 51 -14.58 10.96 8.21
C GLU A 51 -13.58 9.85 8.54
N ILE A 52 -13.88 8.61 8.12
CA ILE A 52 -13.03 7.44 8.37
C ILE A 52 -12.64 6.85 7.01
N ILE A 53 -11.36 6.96 6.66
CA ILE A 53 -10.81 6.54 5.35
C ILE A 53 -9.63 5.58 5.53
N SER A 54 -9.35 4.77 4.51
CA SER A 54 -8.16 3.93 4.50
C SER A 54 -6.89 4.77 4.24
N ILE A 55 -5.74 4.25 4.66
CA ILE A 55 -4.44 4.86 4.35
C ILE A 55 -4.23 5.04 2.84
N GLU A 56 -4.65 4.06 2.03
CA GLU A 56 -4.65 4.15 0.56
C GLU A 56 -5.44 5.39 0.08
N LYS A 57 -6.66 5.59 0.60
CA LYS A 57 -7.50 6.71 0.20
C LYS A 57 -6.93 8.05 0.67
N PHE A 58 -6.35 8.06 1.87
CA PHE A 58 -5.66 9.23 2.40
C PHE A 58 -4.45 9.62 1.52
N MET A 59 -3.66 8.64 1.07
CA MET A 59 -2.53 8.89 0.15
C MET A 59 -3.00 9.43 -1.21
N GLU A 60 -4.10 8.92 -1.76
CA GLU A 60 -4.71 9.48 -2.98
C GLU A 60 -5.15 10.94 -2.79
N GLU A 61 -5.79 11.26 -1.66
CA GLU A 61 -6.22 12.63 -1.33
C GLU A 61 -5.03 13.59 -1.17
N MET A 62 -3.99 13.15 -0.46
CA MET A 62 -2.81 13.97 -0.19
C MET A 62 -1.95 14.20 -1.43
N SER A 63 -1.82 13.19 -2.30
CA SER A 63 -1.02 13.29 -3.52
C SER A 63 -1.77 13.88 -4.71
N GLY A 64 -3.10 13.80 -4.72
CA GLY A 64 -3.93 14.08 -5.90
C GLY A 64 -3.79 13.04 -7.01
N LEU A 65 -3.05 11.95 -6.77
CA LEU A 65 -2.82 10.87 -7.72
C LEU A 65 -3.79 9.72 -7.47
N LYS A 66 -3.99 8.90 -8.51
CA LYS A 66 -4.75 7.64 -8.41
C LYS A 66 -3.82 6.47 -8.65
N LYS A 67 -4.03 5.39 -7.90
CA LYS A 67 -3.31 4.15 -8.14
C LYS A 67 -3.66 3.61 -9.53
N ILE A 68 -2.62 3.37 -10.32
CA ILE A 68 -2.73 2.71 -11.62
C ILE A 68 -3.12 1.24 -11.44
N GLN A 69 -3.93 0.70 -12.36
CA GLN A 69 -4.30 -0.71 -12.28
C GLN A 69 -3.11 -1.61 -12.66
N ARG A 70 -3.02 -2.78 -12.04
CA ARG A 70 -1.97 -3.76 -12.32
C ARG A 70 -1.89 -4.14 -13.80
N ILE A 71 -3.03 -4.24 -14.47
CA ILE A 71 -3.08 -4.57 -15.90
C ILE A 71 -2.45 -3.47 -16.76
N ASP A 72 -2.71 -2.19 -16.43
CA ASP A 72 -2.13 -1.06 -17.13
C ASP A 72 -0.61 -1.03 -16.91
N LEU A 73 -0.14 -1.27 -15.68
CA LEU A 73 1.29 -1.40 -15.36
C LEU A 73 1.97 -2.49 -16.18
N LEU A 74 1.35 -3.68 -16.31
CA LEU A 74 1.89 -4.76 -17.13
C LEU A 74 2.01 -4.36 -18.60
N PHE A 75 1.04 -3.61 -19.14
CA PHE A 75 1.14 -3.08 -20.50
C PHE A 75 2.25 -2.05 -20.67
N TYR A 76 2.44 -1.14 -19.69
CA TYR A 76 3.56 -0.20 -19.70
C TYR A 76 4.89 -0.93 -19.65
N LEU A 77 5.05 -1.90 -18.76
CA LEU A 77 6.26 -2.69 -18.63
C LEU A 77 6.54 -3.50 -19.91
N TYR A 78 5.51 -4.10 -20.51
CA TYR A 78 5.68 -4.85 -21.75
C TYR A 78 6.14 -3.96 -22.93
N LYS A 79 5.67 -2.71 -22.99
CA LYS A 79 6.11 -1.75 -24.00
C LYS A 79 7.62 -1.46 -23.87
N ILE A 80 8.12 -1.35 -22.64
CA ILE A 80 9.55 -1.19 -22.36
C ILE A 80 10.30 -2.47 -22.76
N TYR A 81 9.83 -3.64 -22.29
CA TYR A 81 10.41 -4.95 -22.60
C TYR A 81 10.57 -5.20 -24.11
N LYS A 82 9.62 -4.73 -24.93
CA LYS A 82 9.68 -4.85 -26.38
C LYS A 82 10.69 -3.91 -27.05
N THR A 83 11.03 -2.80 -26.41
CA THR A 83 12.03 -1.86 -26.95
C THR A 83 13.42 -2.49 -26.91
N ASP A 84 13.72 -3.28 -25.89
CA ASP A 84 15.02 -3.91 -25.68
C ASP A 84 15.14 -5.32 -26.30
N ASN A 85 14.08 -5.78 -27.00
CA ASN A 85 14.00 -7.07 -27.70
C ASN A 85 14.44 -8.29 -26.86
N ILE A 86 14.12 -8.27 -25.56
CA ILE A 86 14.60 -9.23 -24.55
C ILE A 86 13.96 -10.63 -24.73
N GLY A 87 12.81 -10.74 -25.40
CA GLY A 87 12.16 -12.02 -25.68
C GLY A 87 10.69 -11.91 -26.12
N ASP A 88 9.98 -13.03 -26.07
CA ASP A 88 8.57 -13.11 -26.47
C ASP A 88 7.59 -12.77 -25.33
N PHE A 89 6.30 -12.68 -25.68
CA PHE A 89 5.26 -12.32 -24.70
C PHE A 89 5.05 -13.39 -23.63
N ASN A 90 5.17 -14.68 -23.98
CA ASN A 90 5.01 -15.75 -23.02
C ASN A 90 6.15 -15.71 -22.00
N GLU A 91 7.37 -15.39 -22.41
CA GLU A 91 8.50 -15.23 -21.50
C GLU A 91 8.30 -14.06 -20.55
N PHE A 92 7.89 -12.92 -21.07
CA PHE A 92 7.52 -11.75 -20.28
C PHE A 92 6.50 -12.08 -19.18
N LEU A 93 5.41 -12.77 -19.53
CA LEU A 93 4.34 -13.09 -18.58
C LEU A 93 4.81 -13.97 -17.41
N ARG A 94 5.89 -14.76 -17.57
CA ARG A 94 6.39 -15.64 -16.50
C ARG A 94 6.95 -14.89 -15.30
N TRP A 95 7.53 -13.70 -15.51
CA TRP A 95 8.25 -12.97 -14.44
C TRP A 95 7.75 -11.53 -14.25
N ALA A 96 7.02 -10.95 -15.20
CA ALA A 96 6.63 -9.53 -15.15
C ALA A 96 5.85 -9.15 -13.89
N ASN A 97 4.97 -10.01 -13.41
CA ASN A 97 4.25 -9.75 -12.17
C ASN A 97 5.19 -9.75 -10.97
N THR A 98 6.08 -10.75 -10.88
CA THR A 98 7.08 -10.82 -9.82
C THR A 98 7.97 -9.58 -9.81
N ALA A 99 8.47 -9.15 -10.96
CA ALA A 99 9.29 -7.94 -11.05
C ALA A 99 8.53 -6.68 -10.59
N LEU A 100 7.24 -6.53 -10.94
CA LEU A 100 6.44 -5.41 -10.43
C LEU A 100 6.24 -5.47 -8.91
N ASP A 101 6.09 -6.67 -8.33
CA ASP A 101 6.00 -6.84 -6.87
C ASP A 101 7.34 -6.49 -6.21
N ASP A 102 8.47 -6.91 -6.79
CA ASP A 102 9.80 -6.57 -6.28
C ASP A 102 10.04 -5.05 -6.32
N PHE A 103 9.59 -4.36 -7.38
CA PHE A 103 9.67 -2.89 -7.46
C PHE A 103 8.79 -2.21 -6.40
N ASP A 104 7.57 -2.72 -6.18
CA ASP A 104 6.68 -2.21 -5.12
C ASP A 104 7.34 -2.35 -3.74
N GLU A 105 8.07 -3.44 -3.47
CA GLU A 105 8.79 -3.65 -2.21
C GLU A 105 9.99 -2.70 -2.04
N ILE A 106 10.78 -2.47 -3.10
CA ILE A 106 11.88 -1.49 -3.09
C ILE A 106 11.35 -0.10 -2.72
N ASP A 107 10.27 0.32 -3.39
CA ASP A 107 9.63 1.61 -3.15
C ASP A 107 9.01 1.69 -1.75
N PHE A 108 8.36 0.61 -1.27
CA PHE A 108 7.77 0.56 0.07
C PHE A 108 8.81 0.73 1.17
N HIS A 109 10.00 0.17 0.96
CA HIS A 109 11.14 0.31 1.86
C HIS A 109 11.95 1.59 1.66
N LEU A 110 11.56 2.46 0.72
CA LEU A 110 12.23 3.72 0.38
C LEU A 110 13.72 3.51 0.05
N LEU A 111 14.03 2.39 -0.58
CA LEU A 111 15.40 2.05 -0.98
C LEU A 111 15.80 2.84 -2.23
N ASN A 112 17.10 3.10 -2.37
CA ASN A 112 17.64 3.55 -3.65
C ASN A 112 17.72 2.34 -4.60
N ALA A 113 17.01 2.41 -5.72
CA ALA A 113 16.96 1.31 -6.68
C ALA A 113 18.34 1.00 -7.31
N ASP A 114 19.14 2.02 -7.62
CA ASP A 114 20.47 1.83 -8.22
C ASP A 114 21.39 1.10 -7.25
N ASP A 115 21.44 1.53 -5.98
CA ASP A 115 22.23 0.89 -4.94
C ASP A 115 21.77 -0.57 -4.69
N PHE A 116 20.45 -0.79 -4.70
CA PHE A 116 19.87 -2.12 -4.52
C PHE A 116 20.29 -3.08 -5.64
N PHE A 117 20.14 -2.68 -6.91
CA PHE A 117 20.53 -3.53 -8.04
C PHE A 117 22.05 -3.68 -8.18
N GLU A 118 22.85 -2.68 -7.79
CA GLU A 118 24.31 -2.82 -7.73
C GLU A 118 24.73 -3.87 -6.68
N TYR A 119 24.09 -3.87 -5.52
CA TYR A 119 24.33 -4.88 -4.48
C TYR A 119 23.94 -6.28 -4.95
N GLU A 120 22.73 -6.47 -5.48
CA GLU A 120 22.26 -7.78 -5.97
C GLU A 120 23.10 -8.31 -7.13
N SER A 121 23.49 -7.44 -8.08
CA SER A 121 24.38 -7.84 -9.18
C SER A 121 25.79 -8.21 -8.70
N SER A 122 26.28 -7.54 -7.66
CA SER A 122 27.55 -7.88 -7.02
C SER A 122 27.51 -9.23 -6.32
N LEU A 123 26.41 -9.55 -5.63
CA LEU A 123 26.19 -10.87 -5.04
C LEU A 123 26.16 -11.97 -6.11
N ALA A 124 25.40 -11.77 -7.20
CA ALA A 124 25.31 -12.73 -8.30
C ALA A 124 26.69 -13.03 -8.91
N ARG A 125 27.52 -12.00 -9.10
CA ARG A 125 28.91 -12.16 -9.59
C ARG A 125 29.77 -13.00 -8.66
N ILE A 126 29.63 -12.84 -7.34
CA ILE A 126 30.38 -13.63 -6.36
C ILE A 126 29.95 -15.11 -6.44
N GLU A 127 28.65 -15.38 -6.57
CA GLU A 127 28.15 -16.74 -6.72
C GLU A 127 28.65 -17.43 -7.99
N GLU A 128 28.72 -16.71 -9.11
CA GLU A 128 29.29 -17.23 -10.35
C GLU A 128 30.78 -17.55 -10.19
N TRP A 129 31.54 -16.69 -9.52
CA TRP A 129 32.96 -16.92 -9.25
C TRP A 129 33.19 -18.15 -8.36
N ALA A 130 32.33 -18.39 -7.38
CA ALA A 130 32.45 -19.55 -6.48
C ALA A 130 32.09 -20.89 -7.15
N LYS A 131 31.43 -20.87 -8.32
CA LYS A 131 31.08 -22.07 -9.10
C LYS A 131 32.17 -22.50 -10.09
N GLY A 132 33.15 -21.64 -10.37
CA GLY A 132 34.33 -21.94 -11.20
C GLY A 132 35.47 -22.49 -10.36
#